data_AF-A0A6G2Q2N2-F1
#
_entry.id   AF-A0A6G2Q2N2-F1
#
_cell.length_a   1.000
_cell.length_b   1.000
_cell.length_c   1.000
_cell.angle_alpha   90.00
_cell.angle_beta   90.00
_cell.angle_gamma   90.00
#
_symmetry.space_group_name_H-M   'P 1'
#
loop_
_entity.id
_entity.type
_entity.pdbx_description
1 polymer ?
#
loop_
_entity_poly.entity_id
_entity_poly.type
_entity_poly.pdbx_seq_one_letter_code
_entity_poly.pdbx_strand_id
1 'polypeptide(L)'
;PVRSTVVYLVERWADERAAAAVGDRRTTAHALARAALTAQRGGAVCALHFADRAVTRRIAALQSTPEPSLGSAALAVLALSTLPPLLAADATGDLFRLLTGALL
;
A
#
# COMPACT_ATOMS: atom_id res chain seq x y z
N PRO A 1 -24.42 5.19 5.16
CA PRO A 1 -23.40 4.77 4.17
C PRO A 1 -21.96 5.09 4.59
N VAL A 2 -21.66 6.33 5.02
CA VAL A 2 -20.29 6.72 5.43
C VAL A 2 -19.78 5.91 6.63
N ARG A 3 -20.61 5.76 7.67
CA ARG A 3 -20.26 4.98 8.87
C ARG A 3 -19.81 3.55 8.55
N SER A 4 -20.55 2.82 7.71
CA SER A 4 -20.20 1.46 7.32
C SER A 4 -18.91 1.39 6.49
N THR A 5 -18.64 2.40 5.67
CA THR A 5 -17.39 2.52 4.92
C THR A 5 -16.20 2.76 5.86
N VAL A 6 -16.35 3.69 6.81
CA VAL A 6 -15.31 3.99 7.81
C VAL A 6 -15.00 2.75 8.66
N VAL A 7 -16.03 2.06 9.16
CA VAL A 7 -15.86 0.82 9.92
C VAL A 7 -15.09 -0.22 9.10
N TYR A 8 -15.48 -0.43 7.84
CA TYR A 8 -14.78 -1.37 6.97
C TYR A 8 -13.31 -0.98 6.73
N LEU A 9 -13.01 0.31 6.53
CA LEU A 9 -11.64 0.78 6.29
C LEU A 9 -10.76 0.65 7.54
N VAL A 10 -11.31 0.92 8.74
CA VAL A 10 -10.60 0.76 10.00
C VAL A 10 -10.26 -0.70 10.26
N GLU A 11 -11.24 -1.61 10.09
CA GLU A 11 -11.03 -3.05 10.21
C GLU A 11 -9.98 -3.54 9.20
N ARG A 12 -10.07 -3.09 7.94
CA ARG A 12 -9.09 -3.44 6.91
C ARG A 12 -7.70 -2.92 7.27
N TRP A 13 -7.58 -1.71 7.82
CA TRP A 13 -6.28 -1.17 8.24
C TRP A 13 -5.66 -2.03 9.37
N ALA A 14 -6.48 -2.50 10.31
CA ALA A 14 -6.04 -3.41 11.35
C ALA A 14 -5.57 -4.75 10.78
N ASP A 15 -6.29 -5.33 9.83
CA ASP A 15 -5.91 -6.57 9.13
C ASP A 15 -4.57 -6.42 8.38
N GLU A 16 -4.35 -5.28 7.71
CA GLU A 16 -3.09 -4.99 7.01
C GLU A 16 -1.92 -4.76 7.99
N ARG A 17 -2.18 -4.17 9.17
CA ARG A 17 -1.18 -4.06 10.25
C ARG A 17 -0.81 -5.43 10.80
N ALA A 18 -1.79 -6.33 10.97
CA ALA A 18 -1.54 -7.71 11.37
C ALA A 18 -0.73 -8.45 10.30
N ALA A 19 -1.06 -8.28 9.02
CA ALA A 19 -0.31 -8.87 7.91
C ALA A 19 1.13 -8.38 7.85
N ALA A 20 1.38 -7.09 8.12
CA ALA A 20 2.72 -6.55 8.22
C ALA A 20 3.52 -7.14 9.40
N ALA A 21 2.86 -7.36 10.54
CA ALA A 21 3.50 -7.98 11.71
C ALA A 21 3.78 -9.49 11.50
N VAL A 22 2.89 -10.20 10.80
CA VAL A 22 3.05 -11.62 10.44
C VAL A 22 4.04 -11.81 9.28
N GLY A 23 4.21 -10.79 8.43
CA GLY A 23 5.03 -10.85 7.22
C GLY A 23 4.35 -11.52 6.02
N ASP A 24 3.11 -12.02 6.18
CA ASP A 24 2.35 -12.65 5.11
C ASP A 24 0.84 -12.37 5.21
N ARG A 25 0.29 -11.80 4.15
CA ARG A 25 -1.15 -11.52 3.99
C ARG A 25 -1.98 -12.79 3.87
N ARG A 26 -1.45 -13.84 3.25
CA ARG A 26 -2.18 -15.10 3.05
C ARG A 26 -2.36 -15.83 4.39
N THR A 27 -1.30 -15.92 5.18
CA THR A 27 -1.35 -16.46 6.55
C THR A 27 -2.35 -15.68 7.42
N THR A 28 -2.33 -14.35 7.32
CA THR A 28 -3.27 -13.49 8.05
C THR A 28 -4.72 -13.71 7.60
N ALA A 29 -4.98 -13.86 6.30
CA ALA A 29 -6.31 -14.19 5.78
C ALA A 29 -6.82 -15.55 6.29
N HIS A 30 -5.95 -16.57 6.35
CA HIS A 30 -6.32 -17.88 6.91
C HIS A 30 -6.59 -17.82 8.42
N ALA A 31 -5.82 -17.04 9.17
CA ALA A 31 -6.05 -16.82 10.60
C ALA A 31 -7.40 -16.10 10.83
N LEU A 32 -7.70 -15.05 10.06
CA LEU A 32 -8.97 -14.33 10.11
C LEU A 32 -10.15 -15.26 9.78
N ALA A 33 -10.02 -16.10 8.74
CA ALA A 33 -11.04 -17.08 8.38
C ALA A 33 -11.30 -18.08 9.52
N ARG A 34 -10.23 -18.60 10.16
CA ARG A 34 -10.36 -19.51 11.31
C ARG A 34 -11.03 -18.84 12.49
N ALA A 35 -10.65 -17.60 12.82
CA ALA A 35 -11.24 -16.83 13.91
C ALA A 35 -12.73 -16.55 13.66
N ALA A 36 -13.12 -16.25 12.42
CA ALA A 36 -14.51 -16.07 12.06
C ALA A 36 -15.31 -17.38 12.21
N LEU A 37 -14.75 -18.51 11.78
CA LEU A 37 -15.39 -19.83 11.92
C LEU A 37 -15.56 -20.26 13.38
N THR A 38 -14.60 -19.94 14.26
CA THR A 38 -14.72 -20.25 15.69
C THR A 38 -15.71 -19.32 16.39
N ALA A 39 -15.70 -18.02 16.08
CA ALA A 39 -16.67 -17.06 16.58
C ALA A 39 -18.10 -17.42 16.16
N GLN A 40 -18.28 -17.95 14.96
CA GLN A 40 -19.59 -18.34 14.43
C GLN A 40 -20.26 -19.48 15.22
N ARG A 41 -19.47 -20.40 15.77
CA ARG A 41 -19.98 -21.53 16.55
C ARG A 41 -20.55 -21.11 17.91
N GLY A 42 -20.31 -19.86 18.35
CA GLY A 42 -20.69 -19.32 19.65
C GLY A 42 -22.07 -18.63 19.73
N GLY A 43 -22.81 -18.48 18.61
CA GLY A 43 -24.25 -18.15 18.67
C GLY A 43 -24.72 -16.84 18.03
N ALA A 44 -24.52 -16.61 16.73
CA ALA A 44 -25.11 -15.43 16.08
C ALA A 44 -25.62 -15.71 14.64
N VAL A 45 -26.93 -15.98 14.51
CA VAL A 45 -27.59 -16.22 13.22
C VAL A 45 -27.96 -14.93 12.49
N CYS A 46 -28.15 -13.81 13.19
CA CYS A 46 -28.36 -12.48 12.56
C CYS A 46 -27.04 -11.73 12.27
N ALA A 47 -25.98 -11.94 13.07
CA ALA A 47 -24.67 -11.39 12.76
C ALA A 47 -24.04 -12.07 11.53
N LEU A 48 -24.45 -13.31 11.22
CA LEU A 48 -23.97 -14.09 10.07
C LEU A 48 -24.05 -13.33 8.76
N HIS A 49 -25.18 -12.77 8.36
CA HIS A 49 -25.26 -12.18 7.01
C HIS A 49 -24.38 -10.93 6.83
N PHE A 50 -24.26 -10.11 7.88
CA PHE A 50 -23.44 -8.90 7.85
C PHE A 50 -21.96 -9.20 8.09
N ALA A 51 -21.65 -10.06 9.05
CA ALA A 51 -20.30 -10.52 9.33
C ALA A 51 -19.75 -11.38 8.20
N ASP A 52 -20.54 -12.28 7.62
CA ASP A 52 -20.12 -13.12 6.49
C ASP A 52 -19.71 -12.27 5.29
N ARG A 53 -20.56 -11.31 4.88
CA ARG A 53 -20.20 -10.39 3.79
C ARG A 53 -19.04 -9.45 4.15
N ALA A 54 -18.95 -8.96 5.38
CA ALA A 54 -17.86 -8.08 5.81
C ALA A 54 -16.52 -8.83 5.96
N VAL A 55 -16.54 -10.06 6.49
CA VAL A 55 -15.37 -10.93 6.68
C VAL A 55 -14.89 -11.46 5.34
N THR A 56 -15.78 -11.97 4.48
CA THR A 56 -15.40 -12.43 3.13
C THR A 56 -14.79 -11.31 2.30
N ARG A 57 -15.34 -10.08 2.40
CA ARG A 57 -14.75 -8.90 1.76
C ARG A 57 -13.35 -8.56 2.30
N ARG A 58 -13.13 -8.66 3.61
CA ARG A 58 -11.80 -8.46 4.24
C ARG A 58 -10.79 -9.55 3.86
N ILE A 59 -11.23 -10.80 3.78
CA ILE A 59 -10.41 -11.92 3.31
C ILE A 59 -10.04 -11.74 1.82
N ALA A 60 -10.99 -11.33 0.99
CA ALA A 60 -10.72 -11.02 -0.43
C ALA A 60 -9.76 -9.84 -0.59
N ALA A 61 -9.90 -8.83 0.27
CA ALA A 61 -9.00 -7.69 0.36
C ALA A 61 -7.55 -8.08 0.71
N LEU A 62 -7.36 -9.01 1.68
CA LEU A 62 -6.03 -9.52 2.02
C LEU A 62 -5.40 -10.36 0.90
N GLN A 63 -6.23 -11.07 0.12
CA GLN A 63 -5.78 -11.88 -1.01
C GLN A 63 -5.57 -11.08 -2.30
N SER A 64 -6.12 -9.87 -2.40
CA SER A 64 -5.90 -8.99 -3.54
C SER A 64 -4.47 -8.45 -3.56
N THR A 65 -3.99 -8.13 -4.76
CA THR A 65 -2.68 -7.49 -4.95
C THR A 65 -2.58 -6.24 -4.06
N PRO A 66 -1.47 -6.05 -3.33
CA PRO A 66 -1.23 -4.83 -2.58
C PRO A 66 -1.37 -3.60 -3.48
N GLU A 67 -2.18 -2.62 -3.05
CA GLU A 67 -2.12 -1.29 -3.65
C GLU A 67 -0.70 -0.74 -3.46
N PRO A 68 -0.10 -0.12 -4.49
CA PRO A 68 1.24 0.42 -4.38
C PRO A 68 1.33 1.45 -3.26
N SER A 69 2.39 1.37 -2.46
CA SER A 69 2.55 2.28 -1.33
C SER A 69 2.83 3.70 -1.84
N LEU A 70 2.10 4.70 -1.31
CA LEU A 70 2.31 6.11 -1.65
C LEU A 70 3.74 6.57 -1.32
N GLY A 71 4.39 5.95 -0.33
CA GLY A 71 5.79 6.21 0.00
C GLY A 71 6.77 5.77 -1.09
N SER A 72 6.57 4.58 -1.67
CA SER A 72 7.35 4.11 -2.82
C SER A 72 7.17 5.03 -4.04
N ALA A 73 5.93 5.48 -4.28
CA ALA A 73 5.64 6.43 -5.36
C ALA A 73 6.32 7.79 -5.12
N ALA A 74 6.25 8.33 -3.90
CA ALA A 74 6.92 9.57 -3.54
C ALA A 74 8.44 9.47 -3.69
N LEU A 75 9.06 8.37 -3.25
CA LEU A 75 10.49 8.12 -3.44
C LEU A 75 10.88 8.03 -4.91
N ALA A 76 10.07 7.34 -5.74
CA ALA A 76 10.32 7.26 -7.17
C ALA A 76 10.26 8.64 -7.83
N VAL A 77 9.28 9.48 -7.46
CA VAL A 77 9.16 10.86 -7.95
C VAL A 77 10.37 11.70 -7.53
N LEU A 78 10.78 11.60 -6.26
CA LEU A 78 11.96 12.31 -5.76
C LEU A 78 13.23 11.90 -6.52
N ALA A 79 13.46 10.59 -6.68
CA ALA A 79 14.60 10.09 -7.45
C ALA A 79 14.59 10.60 -8.90
N LEU A 80 13.44 10.54 -9.57
CA LEU A 80 13.30 10.99 -10.95
C LEU A 80 13.50 12.51 -11.10
N SER A 81 13.10 13.29 -10.09
CA SER A 81 13.23 14.74 -10.09
C SER A 81 14.67 15.25 -9.96
N THR A 82 15.61 14.43 -9.45
CA THR A 82 17.02 14.82 -9.33
C THR A 82 17.83 14.70 -10.62
N LEU A 83 17.34 13.96 -11.62
CA LEU A 83 18.06 13.70 -12.86
C LEU A 83 18.24 14.94 -13.75
N PRO A 84 17.22 15.79 -14.00
CA PRO A 84 17.35 16.95 -14.86
C PRO A 84 18.36 18.02 -14.41
N PRO A 85 18.42 18.46 -13.14
CA PRO A 85 19.37 19.48 -12.73
C PRO A 85 20.82 18.99 -12.79
N LEU A 86 21.06 17.70 -12.56
CA LEU A 86 22.40 17.11 -12.63
C LEU A 86 22.93 17.10 -14.08
N LEU A 87 22.07 16.76 -15.05
CA LEU A 87 22.42 16.76 -16.47
C LEU A 87 22.62 18.19 -17.02
N ALA A 88 21.82 19.15 -16.54
CA ALA A 88 21.94 20.55 -16.94
C ALA A 88 23.24 21.20 -16.41
N ALA A 89 23.68 20.83 -15.20
CA ALA A 89 24.93 21.32 -14.63
C ALA A 89 26.15 20.87 -15.43
N ASP A 90 26.17 19.60 -15.86
CA ASP A 90 27.26 19.02 -16.66
C ASP A 90 27.35 19.69 -18.06
N ALA A 91 26.20 19.83 -18.72
CA ALA A 91 26.12 20.53 -20.02
C ALA A 91 26.56 22.00 -19.94
N THR A 92 26.28 22.67 -18.83
CA THR A 92 26.69 24.06 -18.60
C THR A 92 28.21 24.17 -18.43
N GLY A 93 28.83 23.21 -17.75
CA GLY A 93 30.29 23.13 -17.57
C GLY A 93 31.02 22.91 -18.90
N ASP A 94 30.54 21.98 -19.72
CA ASP A 94 31.12 21.69 -21.04
C ASP A 94 31.01 22.87 -22.00
N LEU A 95 29.86 23.56 -22.03
CA LEU A 95 29.67 24.77 -22.83
C LEU A 95 30.66 25.88 -22.43
N PHE A 96 30.85 26.09 -21.12
CA PHE A 96 31.79 27.09 -20.62
C PHE A 96 33.23 26.77 -21.03
N ARG A 97 33.61 25.48 -21.03
CA ARG A 97 34.94 25.01 -21.44
C ARG A 97 35.19 25.23 -22.93
N LEU A 98 34.20 24.97 -23.78
CA LEU A 98 34.29 25.21 -25.22
C LEU A 98 34.44 26.70 -25.54
N LEU A 99 33.66 27.56 -24.88
CA LEU A 99 33.73 29.01 -25.07
C LEU A 99 35.07 29.60 -24.62
N THR A 100 35.60 29.15 -23.48
CA THR A 100 36.89 29.64 -22.97
C THR A 100 38.08 29.11 -23.77
N GLY A 101 38.02 27.87 -24.26
CA GLY A 101 39.07 27.28 -25.10
C GLY A 101 39.12 27.82 -26.53
N ALA A 102 38.02 28.33 -27.08
CA ALA A 102 37.98 28.94 -28.42
C ALA A 102 38.43 30.41 -28.45
N LEU A 103 38.51 31.05 -27.28
CA LEU A 103 38.91 32.45 -27.08
C LEU A 103 40.41 32.63 -26.78
N LEU A 104 41.12 31.52 -26.54
CA LEU A 104 42.57 31.42 -26.33
C LEU A 104 43.26 30.94 -27.61
#